data_AF-A0A978TKN0-F1
#
_entry.id   AF-A0A978TKN0-F1
#
_cell.length_a   1.000
_cell.length_b   1.000
_cell.length_c   1.000
_cell.angle_alpha   90.00
_cell.angle_beta   90.00
_cell.angle_gamma   90.00
#
_symmetry.space_group_name_H-M   'P 1'
#
loop_
_entity.id
_entity.type
_entity.pdbx_description
1 polymer ?
#
loop_
_entity_poly.entity_id
_entity_poly.type
_entity_poly.pdbx_seq_one_letter_code
_entity_poly.pdbx_strand_id
1 'polypeptide(L)' 'MLRDPEQPDREEVEQNLDRPFYSPGKTLVEKRLYARNRCARIERIYQEHNDCTGDRYYTCIEVQRKE' A
#
# COMPACT_ATOMS: atom_id res chain seq x y z
N MET A 1 23.33 -7.90 16.56
CA MET A 1 21.92 -7.55 16.84
C MET A 1 21.09 -8.28 15.81
N LEU A 2 20.32 -9.28 16.26
CA LEU A 2 19.48 -10.13 15.42
C LEU A 2 18.34 -9.24 14.91
N ARG A 3 18.21 -9.09 13.59
CA ARG A 3 17.05 -8.37 13.01
C ARG A 3 15.89 -9.36 13.01
N ASP A 4 14.88 -9.11 13.83
CA ASP A 4 13.61 -9.84 13.80
C ASP A 4 12.98 -9.70 12.40
N PRO A 5 12.83 -10.79 11.63
CA PRO A 5 12.36 -10.72 10.24
C PRO A 5 10.83 -10.57 10.11
N GLU A 6 10.09 -10.43 11.21
CA GLU A 6 8.62 -10.51 11.20
C GLU A 6 7.90 -9.16 11.20
N GLN A 7 8.61 -8.03 11.26
CA GLN A 7 7.98 -6.71 11.12
C GLN A 7 8.91 -5.78 10.33
N PRO A 8 8.67 -5.56 9.02
CA PRO A 8 9.38 -4.50 8.33
C PRO A 8 9.05 -3.18 9.03
N ASP A 9 10.09 -2.51 9.52
CA ASP A 9 10.00 -1.18 10.10
C ASP A 9 9.14 -0.30 9.18
N ARG A 10 8.17 0.43 9.75
CA ARG A 10 7.23 1.29 9.00
C ARG A 10 7.94 2.20 7.99
N GLU A 11 9.18 2.60 8.29
CA GLU A 11 10.04 3.40 7.43
C GLU A 11 10.48 2.69 6.14
N GLU A 12 10.72 1.37 6.16
CA GLU A 12 11.16 0.62 4.98
C GLU A 12 10.01 0.41 3.98
N VAL A 13 8.78 0.31 4.51
CA VAL A 13 7.53 0.25 3.74
C VAL A 13 7.25 1.58 3.06
N GLU A 14 7.58 2.73 3.67
CA GLU A 14 7.42 4.05 3.03
C GLU A 14 8.44 4.32 1.91
N GLN A 15 9.63 3.71 1.96
CA GLN A 15 10.67 3.91 0.95
C GLN A 15 10.48 3.07 -0.32
N ASN A 16 9.79 1.94 -0.23
CA ASN A 16 9.50 1.07 -1.39
C ASN A 16 8.07 1.28 -1.89
N LEU A 17 7.82 2.42 -2.54
CA LEU A 17 6.48 2.79 -3.04
C LEU A 17 5.98 1.89 -4.18
N ASP A 18 6.85 1.12 -4.82
CA ASP A 18 6.51 0.11 -5.84
C ASP A 18 6.02 -1.24 -5.28
N ARG A 19 6.19 -1.50 -3.98
CA ARG A 19 5.77 -2.80 -3.40
C ARG A 19 4.31 -2.79 -2.94
N PRO A 20 3.63 -3.96 -2.96
CA PRO A 20 2.35 -4.12 -2.30
C PRO A 20 2.43 -3.74 -0.82
N PHE A 21 1.39 -3.10 -0.29
CA PHE A 21 1.36 -2.63 1.10
C PHE A 21 -0.02 -2.78 1.72
N TYR A 22 -0.06 -2.96 3.05
CA TYR A 22 -1.28 -2.87 3.84
C TYR A 22 -1.43 -1.43 4.35
N SER A 23 -2.61 -0.85 4.18
CA SER A 23 -2.89 0.48 4.69
C SER A 23 -3.18 0.45 6.19
N PRO A 24 -2.55 1.30 7.01
CA PRO A 24 -2.99 1.55 8.38
C PRO A 24 -4.37 2.22 8.37
N GLY A 25 -5.20 1.89 9.37
CA GLY A 25 -6.54 2.46 9.52
C GLY A 25 -7.53 1.46 10.12
N LYS A 26 -8.50 1.94 10.90
CA LYS A 26 -9.54 1.07 11.51
C LYS A 26 -10.71 0.87 10.56
N THR A 27 -11.00 1.87 9.74
CA THR A 27 -12.10 1.85 8.77
C THR A 27 -11.58 1.67 7.35
N LEU A 28 -12.43 1.14 6.48
CA LEU A 28 -12.12 1.01 5.05
C LEU A 28 -11.83 2.37 4.40
N VAL A 29 -12.51 3.42 4.85
CA VAL A 29 -12.33 4.79 4.36
C VAL A 29 -10.91 5.28 4.67
N GLU A 30 -10.44 5.11 5.91
CA GLU A 30 -9.07 5.47 6.30
C GLU A 30 -8.04 4.68 5.50
N LYS A 31 -8.24 3.36 5.36
CA LYS A 31 -7.32 2.49 4.60
C LYS A 31 -7.20 2.93 3.13
N ARG A 32 -8.31 3.31 2.50
CA ARG A 32 -8.33 3.82 1.12
C ARG A 32 -7.72 5.22 1.00
N LEU A 33 -7.96 6.10 1.98
CA LEU A 33 -7.38 7.43 2.01
C LEU A 33 -5.85 7.37 2.11
N TYR A 34 -5.33 6.48 2.96
CA TYR A 34 -3.89 6.23 3.05
C TYR A 34 -3.32 5.71 1.72
N ALA A 35 -3.96 4.70 1.12
CA ALA A 35 -3.50 4.13 -0.15
C ALA A 35 -3.47 5.19 -1.26
N ARG A 36 -4.51 6.03 -1.34
CA ARG A 36 -4.58 7.15 -2.27
C ARG A 36 -3.43 8.13 -2.06
N ASN A 37 -3.21 8.57 -0.82
CA ASN A 37 -2.18 9.55 -0.51
C ASN A 37 -0.78 9.00 -0.78
N ARG A 38 -0.54 7.73 -0.45
CA ARG A 38 0.73 7.05 -0.73
C ARG A 38 1.02 6.97 -2.23
N CYS A 39 0.08 6.47 -3.03
CA CYS A 39 0.30 6.34 -4.48
C CYS A 39 0.36 7.69 -5.19
N ALA A 40 -0.35 8.71 -4.69
CA ALA A 40 -0.27 10.06 -5.22
C ALA A 40 1.12 10.70 -5.08
N ARG A 41 1.95 10.26 -4.10
CA ARG A 41 3.35 10.72 -3.97
C ARG A 41 4.23 10.35 -5.17
N ILE A 42 3.82 9.36 -5.97
CA ILE A 42 4.52 8.89 -7.17
C ILE A 42 3.64 9.01 -8.42
N GLU A 43 2.65 9.91 -8.41
CA GLU A 43 1.77 10.18 -9.56
C GLU A 43 1.00 8.94 -10.08
N ARG A 44 0.78 7.95 -9.21
CA ARG A 44 0.06 6.70 -9.49
C ARG A 44 -1.30 6.64 -8.79
N ILE A 45 -2.16 5.76 -9.26
CA ILE A 45 -3.42 5.41 -8.58
C ILE A 45 -3.23 4.15 -7.75
N TYR A 46 -4.03 4.01 -6.70
CA TYR A 46 -4.05 2.77 -5.92
C TYR A 46 -4.98 1.74 -6.56
N GLN A 47 -4.59 0.48 -6.50
CA GLN A 47 -5.44 -0.67 -6.78
C GLN A 47 -5.64 -1.47 -5.49
N GLU A 48 -6.88 -1.82 -5.19
CA GLU A 48 -7.27 -2.62 -4.03
C GLU A 48 -7.29 -4.10 -4.41
N HIS A 49 -6.70 -4.93 -3.55
CA HIS A 49 -6.67 -6.38 -3.69
C HIS A 49 -7.14 -7.02 -2.38
N ASN A 50 -7.68 -8.23 -2.46
CA ASN A 50 -8.01 -9.04 -1.29
C ASN A 50 -6.98 -10.16 -1.16
N ASP A 51 -6.52 -10.42 0.05
CA ASP A 51 -5.70 -11.58 0.34
C ASP A 51 -6.57 -12.83 0.62
N CYS A 52 -5.91 -13.96 0.89
CA CYS A 52 -6.61 -15.21 1.21
C CYS A 52 -7.25 -15.22 2.62
N THR A 53 -6.95 -14.23 3.47
CA THR A 53 -7.52 -14.12 4.83
C THR A 53 -8.75 -13.21 4.89
N GLY A 54 -9.05 -12.51 3.79
CA GLY A 54 -10.14 -11.54 3.69
C GLY A 54 -9.71 -10.10 4.03
N ASP A 55 -8.42 -9.90 4.32
CA ASP A 55 -7.81 -8.59 4.45
C ASP A 55 -7.52 -7.97 3.08
N ARG A 56 -7.24 -6.66 3.09
CA ARG A 56 -7.00 -5.87 1.88
C ARG A 56 -5.60 -5.31 1.84
N TYR A 57 -4.94 -5.52 0.72
CA TYR A 57 -3.67 -4.88 0.40
C TYR A 57 -3.81 -4.04 -0.86
N TYR A 58 -2.85 -3.13 -1.05
CA TYR A 58 -2.90 -2.12 -2.09
C TYR A 58 -1.61 -2.14 -2.90
N THR A 59 -1.71 -1.81 -4.18
CA THR A 59 -0.57 -1.55 -5.07
C THR A 59 -0.72 -0.19 -5.74
N CYS A 60 0.39 0.45 -6.09
CA CYS A 60 0.37 1.70 -6.85
C CYS A 60 0.63 1.40 -8.33
N ILE A 61 -0.37 1.65 -9.17
CA ILE A 61 -0.33 1.36 -10.60
C ILE A 61 -0.39 2.65 -11.42
N GLU A 62 0.24 2.64 -12.59
CA GLU A 62 0.14 3.74 -13.54
C GLU A 62 -1.29 3.87 -14.05
N VAL A 63 -1.71 5.12 -14.31
CA VAL A 63 -2.98 5.38 -14.99
C VAL A 63 -2.78 4.96 -16.44
N GLN A 64 -3.18 3.74 -16.78
CA GLN A 64 -3.31 3.38 -18.19
C GLN A 64 -4.40 4.28 -18.79
N ARG A 65 -3.99 5.34 -19.49
CA ARG A 65 -4.88 6.06 -20.40
C ARG A 65 -5.22 5.05 -21.49
N LYS A 66 -6.46 4.57 -21.51
CA LYS A 66 -6.99 3.89 -22.70
C LYS A 66 -7.01 4.93 -23.82
N GLU A 67 -6.06 4.85 -24.74
CA GLU A 67 -6.15 5.49 -26.06
C GLU A 67 -7.25 4.84 -26.91
#